data_AF-A0A2V5YSZ1-F1
#
_entry.id   AF-A0A2V5YSZ1-F1
#
_cell.length_a   1.000
_cell.length_b   1.000
_cell.length_c   1.000
_cell.angle_alpha   90.00
_cell.angle_beta   90.00
_cell.angle_gamma   90.00
#
_symmetry.space_group_name_H-M   'P 1'
#
loop_
_entity.id
_entity.type
_entity.pdbx_description
1 polymer ?
#
loop_
_entity_poly.entity_id
_entity_poly.type
_entity_poly.pdbx_seq_one_letter_code
_entity_poly.pdbx_strand_id
1 'polypeptide(L)' 'MRVRLPNGITHFVVIAGKDGFDYLVQDPGGGSAKGLYPLRELGSDIEALRFYEPIASVNSQVATQSSVHEAH' A
#
# COMPACT_ATOMS: atom_id res chain seq x y z
N MET A 1 -0.42 -2.97 4.05
CA MET A 1 0.09 -3.11 5.43
C MET A 1 0.93 -4.37 5.54
N ARG A 2 2.04 -4.35 6.28
CA ARG A 2 2.92 -5.51 6.51
C ARG A 2 2.75 -6.02 7.94
N VAL A 3 2.58 -7.33 8.08
CA VAL A 3 2.55 -8.05 9.36
C VAL A 3 3.52 -9.22 9.32
N ARG A 4 3.93 -9.71 10.49
CA ARG A 4 4.71 -10.93 10.65
C ARG A 4 3.83 -12.01 11.26
N LEU A 5 3.45 -13.00 10.46
CA LEU A 5 2.62 -14.10 10.93
C LEU A 5 3.34 -14.90 12.04
N PRO A 6 2.62 -15.62 12.91
CA PRO A 6 3.22 -16.39 14.01
C PRO A 6 4.24 -17.44 13.55
N ASN A 7 4.14 -17.91 12.30
CA ASN A 7 5.09 -18.83 11.68
C ASN A 7 6.35 -18.14 11.10
N GLY A 8 6.51 -16.84 11.33
CA GLY A 8 7.65 -16.06 10.84
C GLY A 8 7.56 -15.67 9.36
N ILE A 9 6.41 -15.79 8.71
CA ILE A 9 6.24 -15.35 7.33
C ILE A 9 5.84 -13.88 7.29
N THR A 10 6.51 -13.10 6.45
CA THR A 10 6.07 -11.74 6.12
C THR A 10 4.82 -11.82 5.25
N HIS A 11 3.75 -11.19 5.70
CA HIS A 11 2.47 -11.18 4.99
C HIS A 11 1.98 -9.74 4.76
N PHE A 12 1.27 -9.54 3.66
CA PHE A 12 0.75 -8.23 3.27
C PHE A 12 -0.76 -8.29 3.12
N VAL A 13 -1.44 -7.39 3.81
CA VAL A 13 -2.90 -7.22 3.71
C VAL A 13 -3.24 -5.77 3.41
N VAL A 14 -4.45 -5.54 2.90
CA VAL A 14 -5.01 -4.19 2.71
C VAL A 14 -6.06 -3.93 3.78
N ILE A 15 -6.09 -2.71 4.32
CA ILE A 15 -7.22 -2.25 5.13
C ILE A 15 -8.33 -1.89 4.16
N ALA A 16 -9.46 -2.57 4.27
CA ALA A 16 -10.59 -2.43 3.35
C ALA A 16 -11.85 -1.86 4.03
N GLY A 17 -11.83 -1.70 5.35
CA GLY A 17 -12.94 -1.09 6.07
C GLY A 17 -12.71 -1.07 7.58
N LYS A 18 -13.79 -0.74 8.30
CA LYS A 18 -13.84 -0.71 9.75
C LYS A 18 -15.22 -1.15 10.22
N ASP A 19 -15.27 -1.93 11.29
CA ASP A 19 -16.49 -2.30 12.01
C ASP A 19 -16.29 -1.98 13.50
N GLY A 20 -17.00 -0.98 14.01
CA GLY A 20 -16.76 -0.44 15.35
C GLY A 20 -15.32 0.02 15.57
N PHE A 21 -14.58 -0.69 16.44
CA PHE A 21 -13.15 -0.46 16.70
C PHE A 21 -12.22 -1.40 15.91
N ASP A 22 -12.77 -2.38 15.20
CA ASP A 22 -12.01 -3.35 14.43
C ASP A 22 -11.73 -2.84 13.02
N TYR A 23 -10.48 -2.85 12.61
CA TYR A 23 -10.12 -2.67 11.20
C TYR A 23 -10.38 -3.97 10.45
N LEU A 24 -11.11 -3.90 9.33
CA LEU A 24 -11.31 -5.03 8.44
C LEU A 24 -10.21 -5.02 7.39
N VAL A 25 -9.61 -6.20 7.20
CA VAL A 25 -8.55 -6.43 6.21
C VAL A 25 -8.97 -7.46 5.19
N GLN A 26 -8.32 -7.38 4.03
CA GLN A 26 -8.45 -8.34 2.95
C GLN A 26 -7.05 -8.82 2.56
N ASP A 27 -6.91 -10.13 2.36
CA ASP A 27 -5.71 -10.70 1.75
C ASP A 27 -5.82 -10.52 0.22
N PRO A 28 -4.93 -9.73 -0.40
CA PRO A 28 -4.86 -9.63 -1.85
C PRO A 28 -4.28 -10.91 -2.49
N GLY A 29 -3.55 -11.73 -1.73
CA GLY A 29 -3.08 -13.04 -2.14
C GLY A 29 -4.23 -14.05 -2.26
N GLY A 30 -4.11 -14.99 -3.21
CA GLY A 30 -5.07 -16.09 -3.36
C GLY A 30 -6.48 -15.70 -3.84
N GLY A 31 -6.66 -14.51 -4.40
CA GLY A 31 -7.96 -14.06 -4.94
C GLY A 31 -8.99 -13.67 -3.88
N SER A 32 -8.53 -13.29 -2.67
CA SER A 32 -9.40 -12.89 -1.56
C SER A 32 -10.37 -13.97 -1.10
N ALA A 33 -9.98 -15.24 -1.17
CA ALA A 33 -10.82 -16.39 -0.83
C ALA A 33 -11.47 -16.32 0.58
N LYS A 34 -10.84 -15.64 1.54
CA LYS A 34 -11.36 -15.44 2.91
C LYS A 34 -12.37 -14.28 3.02
N GLY A 35 -12.41 -13.37 2.04
CA GLY A 35 -13.18 -12.12 2.14
C GLY A 35 -12.58 -11.13 3.14
N LEU A 36 -13.44 -10.26 3.70
CA LEU A 36 -13.07 -9.31 4.75
C LEU A 36 -13.04 -10.00 6.11
N TYR A 37 -11.98 -9.77 6.89
CA TYR A 37 -11.88 -10.28 8.26
C TYR A 37 -11.20 -9.26 9.18
N PRO A 38 -11.49 -9.28 10.49
CA PRO A 38 -10.85 -8.38 11.45
C PRO A 38 -9.33 -8.56 11.49
N LEU A 39 -8.60 -7.44 11.51
CA LEU A 39 -7.14 -7.40 11.63
C LEU A 39 -6.64 -8.18 12.86
N ARG A 40 -7.38 -8.13 13.97
CA ARG A 40 -7.03 -8.86 15.21
C ARG A 40 -6.94 -10.38 15.01
N GLU A 41 -7.63 -10.95 14.01
CA GLU A 41 -7.53 -12.39 13.73
C GLU A 41 -6.16 -12.83 13.21
N LEU A 42 -5.35 -11.89 12.70
CA LEU A 42 -3.96 -12.20 12.32
C LEU A 42 -3.09 -12.51 13.54
N GLY A 43 -3.48 -12.06 14.74
CA GLY A 43 -2.73 -12.28 15.98
C GLY A 43 -1.27 -11.82 15.88
N SER A 44 -0.99 -10.84 15.04
CA SER A 44 0.36 -10.41 14.65
C SER A 44 0.51 -8.91 14.81
N ASP A 45 1.71 -8.47 15.22
CA ASP A 45 2.02 -7.05 15.26
C ASP A 45 2.11 -6.45 13.85
N ILE A 46 1.70 -5.19 13.74
CA ILE A 46 1.86 -4.40 12.52
C ILE A 46 3.30 -3.91 12.48
N GLU A 47 4.06 -4.35 11.48
CA GLU A 47 5.45 -3.93 11.32
C GLU A 47 5.61 -2.68 10.45
N ALA A 48 4.69 -2.47 9.50
CA ALA A 48 4.75 -1.31 8.62
C ALA A 48 3.40 -0.97 7.98
N LEU A 49 3.17 0.33 7.80
CA LEU A 49 2.11 0.87 6.97
C LEU A 49 2.69 1.40 5.65
N ARG A 50 1.94 1.24 4.56
CA ARG A 50 2.26 1.77 3.24
C ARG A 50 1.01 2.47 2.71
N PHE A 51 1.21 3.64 2.13
CA PHE A 51 0.18 4.42 1.49
C PHE A 51 0.56 4.54 0.01
N TYR A 52 -0.41 4.33 -0.87
CA TYR A 52 -0.22 4.51 -2.30
C TYR A 52 -0.87 5.83 -2.70
N GLU A 53 -0.11 6.71 -3.35
CA GLU A 53 -0.67 7.88 -3.98
C GLU A 53 -1.23 7.48 -5.35
N PRO A 54 -2.44 7.94 -5.71
CA PRO A 54 -2.88 7.86 -7.08
C PRO A 54 -1.83 8.54 -7.95
N ILE A 55 -1.45 7.89 -9.05
CA ILE A 55 -0.70 8.59 -10.10
C ILE A 55 -1.70 9.59 -10.67
N ALA A 56 -1.68 10.84 -10.19
CA ALA A 56 -2.40 11.92 -10.84
C ALA A 56 -1.99 11.85 -12.32
N SER A 57 -2.94 11.92 -13.26
CA SER A 57 -2.57 12.06 -14.66
C SER A 57 -1.91 13.43 -14.80
N VAL A 58 -0.62 13.49 -14.53
CA VAL A 58 0.16 14.66 -14.84
C VAL A 58 0.21 14.64 -16.35
N ASN A 59 -0.63 15.45 -16.98
CA ASN A 59 -0.31 16.01 -18.30
C ASN A 59 0.94 16.88 -18.10
N SER A 60 2.06 16.24 -17.79
CA SER A 60 3.39 16.83 -17.77
C SER A 60 3.76 17.02 -19.23
N GLN A 61 3.27 18.12 -19.82
CA GLN A 61 4.04 18.78 -20.84
C GLN A 61 5.35 19.19 -20.17
N VAL A 62 6.37 18.35 -20.30
CA VAL A 62 7.74 18.73 -20.01
C VAL A 62 8.13 19.74 -21.08
N ALA A 63 7.75 20.99 -20.86
CA ALA A 63 8.36 22.14 -21.49
C ALA A 63 9.59 22.50 -20.64
N THR A 64 10.77 22.03 -21.07
CA THR A 64 12.03 22.67 -20.71
C THR A 64 12.58 23.36 -21.95
N GLN A 65 12.28 24.65 -22.05
CA GLN A 65 12.78 25.57 -23.06
C GLN A 65 14.15 26.14 -22.61
N SER A 66 15.18 25.79 -23.38
CA SER A 66 16.29 26.61 -23.90
C SER A 66 17.35 27.33 -23.03
N SER A 67 18.60 27.09 -23.47
CA SER A 67 19.78 27.99 -23.53
C SER A 67 20.56 28.18 -22.21
N VAL A 68 21.89 28.25 -22.13
CA VAL A 68 22.99 28.63 -23.04
C VAL A 68 24.30 27.98 -22.53
N HIS A 69 25.28 27.69 -23.40
CA HIS A 69 26.69 28.06 -23.19
C HIS A 69 27.47 27.89 -24.50
N GLU A 70 27.80 29.03 -25.12
CA GLU A 70 28.87 29.21 -26.10
C GLU A 70 30.13 29.61 -25.32
N ALA A 71 31.28 28.99 -25.59
CA ALA A 71 32.60 29.57 -25.32
C ALA A 71 33.71 28.83 -26.10
N HIS A 72 34.29 29.59 -27.05
CA HIS A 72 35.66 29.59 -27.60
C HIS A 72 36.35 28.30 -28.05
#